data_AF-A0A5S4H4C0-F1
#
_entry.id   AF-A0A5S4H4C0-F1
#
_cell.length_a   1.000
_cell.length_b   1.000
_cell.length_c   1.000
_cell.angle_alpha   90.00
_cell.angle_beta   90.00
_cell.angle_gamma   90.00
#
_symmetry.space_group_name_H-M   'P 1'
#
loop_
_entity.id
_entity.type
_entity.pdbx_description
1 polymer ?
#
loop_
_entity_poly.entity_id
_entity_poly.type
_entity_poly.pdbx_seq_one_letter_code
_entity_poly.pdbx_strand_id
1 'polypeptide(L)'
;MSKTVPVISGDAMFWAYDVAVGVLFIEAARVGAEAPADERPAWWPELEQDLRTHAVVGSSFAVLLDDFGEDRRQMFLHCVVEAARRIEARGGIDRAEVSTWPELEESAASFLRGAEHIDAAPLVELAAALVDLAAGTLPPAPAGRTWYYGTPEGRITLSAAPPEDPNKH
;
A
#
# COMPACT_ATOMS: atom_id res chain seq x y z
N MET A 1 9.28 8.78 -13.30
CA MET A 1 8.05 8.83 -12.49
C MET A 1 8.43 8.45 -11.06
N SER A 2 7.91 9.16 -10.07
CA SER A 2 8.14 8.83 -8.65
C SER A 2 7.72 7.38 -8.40
N LYS A 3 8.53 6.60 -7.70
CA LYS A 3 8.22 5.19 -7.37
C LYS A 3 7.43 5.06 -6.06
N THR A 4 6.95 6.18 -5.54
CA THR A 4 6.30 6.23 -4.23
C THR A 4 4.99 6.99 -4.31
N VAL A 5 4.03 6.52 -3.52
CA VAL A 5 2.71 7.10 -3.34
C VAL A 5 2.58 7.63 -1.91
N PRO A 6 2.01 8.83 -1.68
CA PRO A 6 1.77 9.28 -0.33
C PRO A 6 0.55 8.55 0.25
N VAL A 7 0.65 8.14 1.50
CA VAL A 7 -0.44 7.59 2.32
C VAL A 7 -0.72 8.58 3.43
N ILE A 8 -1.98 9.03 3.56
CA ILE A 8 -2.37 10.19 4.36
C ILE A 8 -3.56 9.85 5.26
N SER A 9 -3.51 10.29 6.52
CA SER A 9 -4.66 10.35 7.44
C SER A 9 -4.49 11.54 8.38
N GLY A 10 -5.46 12.44 8.42
CA GLY A 10 -5.38 13.74 9.05
C GLY A 10 -4.16 14.52 8.56
N ASP A 11 -3.39 15.04 9.51
CA ASP A 11 -2.14 15.77 9.25
C ASP A 11 -0.91 14.84 9.16
N ALA A 12 -1.09 13.53 9.33
CA ALA A 12 -0.01 12.55 9.29
C ALA A 12 0.09 11.89 7.91
N MET A 13 1.33 11.61 7.48
CA MET A 13 1.57 10.91 6.22
C MET A 13 2.90 10.16 6.21
N PHE A 14 3.00 9.18 5.32
CA PHE A 14 4.27 8.56 4.91
C PHE A 14 4.28 8.27 3.40
N TRP A 15 5.45 8.04 2.83
CA TRP A 15 5.58 7.58 1.45
C TRP A 15 5.63 6.06 1.39
N ALA A 16 4.81 5.43 0.56
CA ALA A 16 4.85 4.00 0.34
C ALA A 16 5.44 3.71 -1.04
N TYR A 17 6.23 2.65 -1.18
CA TYR A 17 6.66 2.17 -2.49
C TYR A 17 5.44 1.66 -3.27
N ASP A 18 5.27 2.13 -4.51
CA ASP A 18 4.05 1.89 -5.27
C ASP A 18 3.79 0.42 -5.60
N VAL A 19 4.85 -0.33 -5.94
CA VAL A 19 4.77 -1.78 -6.17
C VAL A 19 4.31 -2.51 -4.90
N ALA A 20 4.84 -2.12 -3.73
CA ALA A 20 4.48 -2.75 -2.46
C ALA A 20 3.01 -2.48 -2.11
N VAL A 21 2.52 -1.27 -2.34
CA VAL A 21 1.10 -0.92 -2.20
C VAL A 21 0.25 -1.75 -3.14
N GLY A 22 0.63 -1.84 -4.42
CA GLY A 22 -0.17 -2.58 -5.40
C GLY A 22 -0.27 -4.08 -5.08
N VAL A 23 0.85 -4.70 -4.71
CA VAL A 23 0.87 -6.10 -4.24
C VAL A 23 -0.08 -6.28 -3.06
N LEU A 24 0.07 -5.44 -2.05
CA LEU A 24 -0.69 -5.56 -0.80
C LEU A 24 -2.19 -5.34 -1.04
N PHE A 25 -2.56 -4.42 -1.93
CA PHE A 25 -3.96 -4.08 -2.21
C PHE A 25 -4.66 -5.13 -3.07
N ILE A 26 -3.97 -5.74 -4.04
CA ILE A 26 -4.54 -6.87 -4.79
C ILE A 26 -4.78 -8.05 -3.84
N GLU A 27 -3.80 -8.38 -3.00
CA GLU A 27 -3.98 -9.45 -2.02
C GLU A 27 -5.09 -9.13 -1.02
N ALA A 28 -5.19 -7.88 -0.54
CA ALA A 28 -6.29 -7.44 0.35
C ALA A 28 -7.67 -7.55 -0.32
N ALA A 29 -7.76 -7.20 -1.61
CA ALA A 29 -8.99 -7.37 -2.38
C ALA A 29 -9.40 -8.85 -2.47
N ARG A 30 -8.43 -9.75 -2.67
CA ARG A 30 -8.68 -11.20 -2.67
C ARG A 30 -9.14 -11.72 -1.32
N VAL A 31 -8.53 -11.25 -0.23
CA VAL A 31 -8.93 -11.61 1.14
C VAL A 31 -10.41 -11.30 1.37
N GLY A 32 -10.85 -10.07 1.11
CA GLY A 32 -12.26 -9.73 1.35
C GLY A 32 -13.21 -10.37 0.33
N ALA A 33 -12.73 -10.73 -0.86
CA ALA A 33 -13.49 -11.49 -1.84
C ALA A 33 -13.68 -12.98 -1.46
N GLU A 34 -13.07 -13.48 -0.39
CA GLU A 34 -13.32 -14.84 0.12
C GLU A 34 -14.53 -14.92 1.06
N ALA A 35 -14.97 -13.80 1.64
CA ALA A 35 -16.18 -13.77 2.45
C ALA A 35 -17.40 -14.21 1.59
N PRO A 36 -18.38 -14.95 2.13
CA PRO A 36 -19.60 -15.28 1.40
C PRO A 36 -20.29 -14.02 0.85
N ALA A 37 -20.80 -14.07 -0.39
CA ALA A 37 -21.34 -12.88 -1.05
C ALA A 37 -22.56 -12.28 -0.32
N ASP A 38 -23.30 -13.10 0.41
CA ASP A 38 -24.43 -12.74 1.27
C ASP A 38 -24.01 -12.13 2.61
N GLU A 39 -22.76 -12.31 3.02
CA GLU A 39 -22.18 -11.72 4.24
C GLU A 39 -21.36 -10.45 3.94
N ARG A 40 -21.08 -10.15 2.67
CA ARG A 40 -20.32 -8.97 2.28
C ARG A 40 -21.17 -7.70 2.44
N PRO A 41 -20.60 -6.61 2.97
CA PRO A 41 -21.25 -5.31 2.96
C PRO A 41 -21.61 -4.89 1.52
N ALA A 42 -22.76 -4.23 1.35
CA ALA A 42 -23.22 -3.80 0.03
C ALA A 42 -22.23 -2.87 -0.72
N TRP A 43 -21.38 -2.16 0.02
CA TRP A 43 -20.32 -1.29 -0.50
C TRP A 43 -19.01 -2.03 -0.83
N TRP A 44 -18.90 -3.34 -0.55
CA TRP A 44 -17.68 -4.11 -0.82
C TRP A 44 -17.18 -3.99 -2.26
N PRO A 45 -18.04 -4.12 -3.31
CA PRO A 45 -17.57 -4.01 -4.69
C PRO A 45 -16.86 -2.68 -5.01
N GLU A 46 -17.27 -1.59 -4.36
CA GLU A 46 -16.64 -0.28 -4.51
C GLU A 46 -15.24 -0.25 -3.85
N LEU A 47 -15.11 -0.82 -2.65
CA LEU A 47 -13.80 -0.97 -2.00
C LEU A 47 -12.86 -1.86 -2.82
N GLU A 48 -13.34 -2.98 -3.31
CA GLU A 48 -12.58 -3.89 -4.16
C GLU A 48 -12.07 -3.17 -5.43
N GLN A 49 -12.93 -2.40 -6.08
CA GLN A 49 -12.56 -1.61 -7.26
C GLN A 49 -11.51 -0.54 -6.94
N ASP A 50 -11.63 0.14 -5.81
CA ASP A 50 -10.66 1.17 -5.40
C ASP A 50 -9.29 0.56 -5.10
N LEU A 51 -9.23 -0.60 -4.43
CA LEU A 51 -7.98 -1.33 -4.19
C LEU A 51 -7.28 -1.72 -5.50
N ARG A 52 -8.04 -2.27 -6.44
CA ARG A 52 -7.52 -2.63 -7.77
C ARG A 52 -7.03 -1.40 -8.53
N THR A 53 -7.78 -0.30 -8.46
CA THR A 53 -7.42 0.96 -9.12
C THR A 53 -6.11 1.50 -8.56
N HIS A 54 -5.95 1.58 -7.24
CA HIS A 54 -4.68 1.97 -6.62
C HIS A 54 -3.53 1.05 -7.00
N ALA A 55 -3.76 -0.26 -7.08
CA ALA A 55 -2.73 -1.20 -7.48
C ALA A 55 -2.25 -1.01 -8.92
N VAL A 56 -3.18 -0.78 -9.87
CA VAL A 56 -2.84 -0.64 -11.29
C VAL A 56 -2.29 0.75 -11.61
N VAL A 57 -2.88 1.79 -11.03
CA VAL A 57 -2.54 3.19 -11.32
C VAL A 57 -1.29 3.64 -10.55
N GLY A 58 -0.90 2.90 -9.50
CA GLY A 58 0.33 3.07 -8.75
C GLY A 58 0.47 4.48 -8.17
N SER A 59 1.59 5.14 -8.46
CA SER A 59 1.94 6.46 -7.90
C SER A 59 1.11 7.65 -8.40
N SER A 60 0.03 7.45 -9.14
CA SER A 60 -0.70 8.57 -9.77
C SER A 60 -1.65 9.31 -8.83
N PHE A 61 -2.06 8.69 -7.72
CA PHE A 61 -2.93 9.31 -6.70
C PHE A 61 -2.58 8.85 -5.29
N ALA A 62 -2.73 9.76 -4.33
CA ALA A 62 -2.53 9.49 -2.91
C ALA A 62 -3.51 8.43 -2.38
N VAL A 63 -3.08 7.64 -1.40
CA VAL A 63 -3.99 6.81 -0.60
C VAL A 63 -4.49 7.66 0.57
N LEU A 64 -5.76 8.06 0.52
CA LEU A 64 -6.39 8.90 1.53
C LEU A 64 -7.24 8.04 2.45
N LEU A 65 -6.74 7.75 3.67
CA LEU A 65 -7.45 6.86 4.60
C LEU A 65 -8.72 7.49 5.16
N ASP A 66 -8.83 8.81 5.14
CA ASP A 66 -10.00 9.55 5.64
C ASP A 66 -11.16 9.57 4.64
N ASP A 67 -10.91 9.26 3.37
CA ASP A 67 -11.96 9.11 2.35
C ASP A 67 -12.82 7.86 2.61
N PHE A 68 -12.27 6.91 3.39
CA PHE A 68 -13.03 5.78 3.89
C PHE A 68 -13.80 6.17 5.14
N GLY A 69 -15.12 5.96 5.12
CA GLY A 69 -15.91 5.92 6.36
C GLY A 69 -15.39 4.85 7.32
N GLU A 70 -15.71 4.97 8.61
CA GLU A 70 -15.12 4.14 9.68
C GLU A 70 -15.18 2.63 9.42
N ASP A 71 -16.37 2.10 9.11
CA ASP A 71 -16.57 0.67 8.83
C ASP A 71 -15.72 0.20 7.62
N ARG A 72 -15.68 1.02 6.57
CA ARG A 72 -14.95 0.72 5.34
C ARG A 72 -13.44 0.75 5.59
N ARG A 73 -12.96 1.72 6.37
CA ARG A 73 -11.56 1.82 6.78
C ARG A 73 -11.16 0.60 7.62
N GLN A 74 -12.00 0.20 8.59
CA GLN A 74 -11.72 -0.96 9.43
C GLN A 74 -11.63 -2.26 8.61
N MET A 75 -12.56 -2.48 7.68
CA MET A 75 -12.51 -3.63 6.79
C MET A 75 -11.29 -3.61 5.86
N PHE A 76 -10.96 -2.45 5.29
CA PHE A 76 -9.75 -2.27 4.49
C PHE A 76 -8.50 -2.67 5.27
N LEU A 77 -8.32 -2.13 6.47
CA LEU A 77 -7.17 -2.43 7.33
C LEU A 77 -7.13 -3.91 7.73
N HIS A 78 -8.28 -4.52 8.02
CA HIS A 78 -8.37 -5.95 8.29
C HIS A 78 -7.88 -6.79 7.11
N CYS A 79 -8.36 -6.48 5.90
CA CYS A 79 -7.96 -7.17 4.68
C CYS A 79 -6.46 -7.00 4.39
N VAL A 80 -5.91 -5.80 4.63
CA VAL A 80 -4.47 -5.51 4.47
C VAL A 80 -3.61 -6.31 5.45
N VAL A 81 -4.00 -6.39 6.72
CA VAL A 81 -3.27 -7.17 7.74
C VAL A 81 -3.29 -8.65 7.39
N GLU A 82 -4.45 -9.18 7.01
CA GLU A 82 -4.58 -10.58 6.63
C GLU A 82 -3.83 -10.89 5.32
N ALA A 83 -3.83 -9.97 4.36
CA ALA A 83 -3.01 -10.07 3.15
C ALA A 83 -1.52 -10.15 3.48
N ALA A 84 -1.01 -9.24 4.32
CA ALA A 84 0.37 -9.27 4.76
C ALA A 84 0.73 -10.59 5.47
N ARG A 85 -0.16 -11.11 6.33
CA ARG A 85 0.02 -12.40 7.00
C ARG A 85 0.12 -13.57 6.01
N ARG A 86 -0.71 -13.57 4.96
CA ARG A 86 -0.66 -14.61 3.92
C ARG A 86 0.62 -14.54 3.10
N ILE A 87 1.05 -13.34 2.76
CA ILE A 87 2.29 -13.10 2.03
C ILE A 87 3.49 -13.54 2.87
N GLU A 88 3.51 -13.20 4.15
CA GLU A 88 4.53 -13.63 5.10
C GLU A 88 4.60 -15.16 5.21
N ALA A 89 3.46 -15.83 5.33
CA ALA A 89 3.41 -17.29 5.41
C ALA A 89 3.99 -17.99 4.16
N ARG A 90 3.95 -17.34 2.99
CA ARG A 90 4.56 -17.86 1.75
C ARG A 90 5.96 -17.31 1.45
N GLY A 91 6.48 -16.42 2.30
CA GLY A 91 7.84 -15.90 2.23
C GLY A 91 8.02 -14.65 1.35
N GLY A 92 6.95 -14.10 0.77
CA GLY A 92 7.01 -12.96 -0.15
C GLY A 92 6.18 -13.17 -1.40
N ILE A 93 6.50 -12.43 -2.47
CA ILE A 93 5.81 -12.50 -3.75
C ILE A 93 6.81 -12.70 -4.88
N ASP A 94 6.63 -13.78 -5.64
CA ASP A 94 7.41 -14.05 -6.84
C ASP A 94 6.77 -13.42 -8.08
N ARG A 95 7.61 -13.03 -9.05
CA ARG A 95 7.14 -12.61 -10.38
C ARG A 95 6.27 -13.67 -11.04
N ALA A 96 6.66 -14.95 -10.91
CA ALA A 96 5.91 -16.06 -11.48
C ALA A 96 4.49 -16.14 -10.91
N GLU A 97 4.33 -15.87 -9.61
CA GLU A 97 3.01 -15.78 -8.97
C GLU A 97 2.21 -14.61 -9.55
N VAL A 98 2.80 -13.41 -9.59
CA VAL A 98 2.16 -12.18 -10.11
C VAL A 98 1.71 -12.32 -11.56
N SER A 99 2.48 -13.03 -12.39
CA SER A 99 2.08 -13.29 -13.78
C SER A 99 0.82 -14.16 -13.94
N THR A 100 0.34 -14.77 -12.87
CA THR A 100 -0.94 -15.50 -12.86
C THR A 100 -2.12 -14.65 -12.39
N TRP A 101 -1.87 -13.41 -11.95
CA TRP A 101 -2.89 -12.56 -11.35
C TRP A 101 -3.83 -12.00 -12.44
N PRO A 102 -5.13 -12.36 -12.45
CA PRO A 102 -6.06 -11.87 -13.45
C PRO A 102 -6.26 -10.35 -13.39
N GLU A 103 -5.99 -9.72 -12.24
CA GLU A 103 -6.13 -8.28 -12.03
C GLU A 103 -5.09 -7.45 -12.79
N LEU A 104 -4.01 -8.09 -13.27
CA LEU A 104 -2.87 -7.41 -13.88
C LEU A 104 -2.75 -7.61 -15.39
N GLU A 105 -3.56 -8.48 -16.01
CA GLU A 105 -3.62 -8.79 -17.45
C GLU A 105 -2.31 -8.46 -18.22
N GLU A 106 -2.30 -7.38 -19.03
CA GLU A 106 -1.17 -6.97 -19.87
C GLU A 106 -0.01 -6.31 -19.10
N SER A 107 -0.26 -5.85 -17.87
CA SER A 107 0.70 -5.14 -17.03
C SER A 107 1.55 -6.06 -16.15
N ALA A 108 1.18 -7.33 -16.00
CA ALA A 108 1.81 -8.28 -15.07
C ALA A 108 3.34 -8.39 -15.25
N ALA A 109 3.83 -8.33 -16.49
CA ALA A 109 5.26 -8.40 -16.80
C ALA A 109 6.07 -7.20 -16.27
N SER A 110 5.44 -6.04 -16.09
CA SER A 110 6.11 -4.79 -15.67
C SER A 110 5.73 -4.32 -14.26
N PHE A 111 4.69 -4.92 -13.67
CA PHE A 111 4.14 -4.56 -12.37
C PHE A 111 5.19 -4.53 -11.25
N LEU A 112 6.05 -5.55 -11.17
CA LEU A 112 7.13 -5.62 -10.18
C LEU A 112 8.34 -4.76 -10.51
N ARG A 113 8.28 -3.94 -11.56
CA ARG A 113 9.37 -3.05 -12.03
C ARG A 113 10.71 -3.77 -12.21
N GLY A 114 10.66 -5.02 -12.67
CA GLY A 114 11.85 -5.84 -12.90
C GLY A 114 12.38 -6.58 -11.67
N ALA A 115 11.72 -6.51 -10.50
CA ALA A 115 12.01 -7.42 -9.40
C ALA A 115 11.58 -8.86 -9.75
N GLU A 116 12.40 -9.85 -9.39
CA GLU A 116 12.03 -11.27 -9.50
C GLU A 116 11.23 -11.73 -8.27
N HIS A 117 11.54 -11.15 -7.11
CA HIS A 117 10.91 -11.45 -5.83
C HIS A 117 10.78 -10.16 -5.01
N ILE A 118 9.71 -10.07 -4.21
CA ILE A 118 9.53 -9.07 -3.17
C ILE A 118 9.46 -9.79 -1.83
N ASP A 119 10.39 -9.45 -0.94
CA ASP A 119 10.43 -10.00 0.41
C ASP A 119 9.15 -9.67 1.18
N ALA A 120 8.71 -10.57 2.05
CA ALA A 120 7.53 -10.34 2.88
C ALA A 120 7.73 -9.20 3.89
N ALA A 121 8.93 -9.04 4.45
CA ALA A 121 9.16 -8.11 5.57
C ALA A 121 8.79 -6.65 5.26
N PRO A 122 9.17 -6.06 4.11
CA PRO A 122 8.69 -4.72 3.72
C PRO A 122 7.18 -4.60 3.58
N LEU A 123 6.48 -5.66 3.16
CA LEU A 123 5.02 -5.67 3.00
C LEU A 123 4.31 -5.73 4.35
N VAL A 124 4.83 -6.54 5.27
CA VAL A 124 4.35 -6.63 6.66
C VAL A 124 4.55 -5.29 7.38
N GLU A 125 5.71 -4.66 7.21
CA GLU A 125 5.99 -3.35 7.80
C GLU A 125 5.09 -2.25 7.23
N LEU A 126 4.81 -2.28 5.91
CA LEU A 126 3.86 -1.38 5.27
C LEU A 126 2.43 -1.57 5.81
N ALA A 127 1.98 -2.82 5.98
CA ALA A 127 0.67 -3.13 6.55
C ALA A 127 0.53 -2.60 7.99
N ALA A 128 1.56 -2.78 8.82
CA ALA A 128 1.60 -2.23 10.16
C ALA A 128 1.54 -0.69 10.16
N ALA A 129 2.30 -0.04 9.27
CA ALA A 129 2.29 1.42 9.14
C ALA A 129 0.93 1.99 8.71
N LEU A 130 0.19 1.28 7.85
CA LEU A 130 -1.18 1.65 7.48
C LEU A 130 -2.12 1.63 8.70
N VAL A 131 -2.02 0.60 9.53
CA VAL A 131 -2.80 0.48 10.77
C VAL A 131 -2.43 1.57 11.76
N ASP A 132 -1.14 1.78 12.00
CA ASP A 132 -0.66 2.81 12.92
C ASP A 132 -1.03 4.22 12.46
N LEU A 133 -0.99 4.49 11.16
CA LEU A 133 -1.41 5.78 10.60
C LEU A 133 -2.91 6.01 10.84
N ALA A 134 -3.75 5.02 10.52
CA ALA A 134 -5.19 5.11 10.72
C ALA A 134 -5.59 5.25 12.20
N ALA A 135 -4.81 4.68 13.11
CA ALA A 135 -5.01 4.79 14.55
C ALA A 135 -4.44 6.08 15.16
N GLY A 136 -3.71 6.89 14.37
CA GLY A 136 -2.99 8.06 14.88
C GLY A 136 -1.81 7.71 15.80
N THR A 137 -1.32 6.47 15.73
CA THR A 137 -0.22 5.95 16.55
C THR A 137 1.11 5.85 15.78
N LEU A 138 1.12 6.22 14.49
CA LEU A 138 2.33 6.22 13.68
C LEU A 138 3.40 7.12 14.33
N PRO A 139 4.59 6.59 14.65
CA PRO A 139 5.67 7.38 15.21
C PRO A 139 6.08 8.51 14.27
N PRO A 140 6.37 9.72 14.77
CA PRO A 140 6.84 10.81 13.94
C PRO A 140 8.16 10.43 13.27
N ALA A 141 8.35 10.88 12.03
CA ALA A 141 9.65 10.75 11.36
C ALA A 141 10.72 11.55 12.11
N PRO A 142 12.00 11.14 12.07
CA PRO A 142 13.08 11.94 12.62
C PRO A 142 13.06 13.37 12.07
N ALA A 143 13.47 14.34 12.87
CA ALA A 143 13.44 15.75 12.48
C ALA A 143 14.11 16.00 11.12
N GLY A 144 13.41 16.69 10.22
CA GLY A 144 13.89 16.98 8.87
C GLY A 144 13.90 15.77 7.92
N ARG A 145 13.26 14.66 8.28
CA ARG A 145 13.13 13.45 7.46
C ARG A 145 11.68 13.04 7.26
N THR A 146 11.46 12.21 6.27
CA THR A 146 10.16 11.59 5.99
C THR A 146 10.30 10.07 5.98
N TRP A 147 9.26 9.38 6.45
CA TRP A 147 9.18 7.93 6.39
C TRP A 147 8.90 7.42 4.98
N TYR A 148 9.57 6.35 4.62
CA TYR A 148 9.33 5.56 3.42
C TYR A 148 9.13 4.09 3.83
N TYR A 149 8.03 3.48 3.41
CA TYR A 149 7.65 2.11 3.74
C TYR A 149 7.53 1.24 2.48
N GLY A 150 7.69 -0.07 2.65
CA GLY A 150 7.57 -1.04 1.56
C GLY A 150 8.71 -0.97 0.53
N THR A 151 9.83 -0.31 0.84
CA THR A 151 10.98 -0.31 -0.09
C THR A 151 11.66 -1.67 -0.07
N PRO A 152 12.45 -2.04 -1.09
CA PRO A 152 13.21 -3.29 -1.10
C PRO A 152 14.13 -3.46 0.12
N GLU A 153 14.58 -2.35 0.71
CA GLU A 153 15.43 -2.32 1.90
C GLU A 153 14.64 -2.25 3.23
N GLY A 154 13.30 -2.30 3.16
CA GLY A 154 12.40 -2.08 4.29
C GLY A 154 12.12 -0.59 4.55
N ARG A 155 11.76 -0.23 5.78
CA ARG A 155 11.54 1.17 6.15
C ARG A 155 12.83 1.97 6.14
N ILE A 156 12.81 3.07 5.40
CA ILE A 156 13.90 4.04 5.35
C ILE A 156 13.41 5.45 5.69
N THR A 157 14.35 6.33 5.96
CA THR A 157 14.10 7.77 6.11
C THR A 157 14.93 8.54 5.10
N LEU A 158 14.30 9.44 4.35
CA LEU A 158 15.03 10.38 3.48
C LEU A 158 14.89 11.80 4.04
N SER A 159 15.91 12.63 3.84
CA SER A 159 15.81 14.05 4.16
C SER A 159 14.67 14.66 3.35
N ALA A 160 13.81 15.42 4.02
CA ALA A 160 12.94 16.34 3.33
C ALA A 160 13.84 17.32 2.55
N ALA A 161 13.55 17.53 1.26
CA ALA A 161 14.25 18.57 0.52
C ALA A 161 14.11 19.88 1.31
N PRO A 162 15.17 20.70 1.45
CA PRO A 162 15.01 22.01 2.05
C PRO A 162 13.95 22.78 1.24
N PRO A 163 13.10 23.61 1.87
CA PRO A 163 12.21 24.47 1.12
C PRO A 163 13.05 25.23 0.10
N GLU A 164 12.69 25.16 -1.18
CA GLU A 164 13.31 26.00 -2.20
C GLU A 164 13.15 27.44 -1.72
N ASP A 165 14.27 28.12 -1.52
CA ASP A 165 14.29 29.53 -1.14
C ASP A 165 13.65 30.33 -2.30
N PRO A 166 12.45 30.90 -2.11
CA PRO A 166 11.76 31.63 -3.17
C PRO A 166 12.49 32.92 -3.57
N ASN A 167 13.59 33.28 -2.90
CA ASN A 167 14.38 34.47 -3.18
C ASN A 167 15.71 34.21 -3.92
N LYS A 168 15.94 33.02 -4.48
CA LYS A 168 17.05 32.83 -5.45
C LYS A 168 16.65 33.34 -6.84
N HIS A 169 16.83 34.64 -7.05
CA HIS A 169 16.88 35.28 -8.36
C HIS A 169 18.27 35.87 -8.60
#